data_AF-A0A7C1PDJ1-F1
#
_entry.id   AF-A0A7C1PDJ1-F1
#
_cell.length_a   1.000
_cell.length_b   1.000
_cell.length_c   1.000
_cell.angle_alpha   90.00
_cell.angle_beta   90.00
_cell.angle_gamma   90.00
#
_symmetry.space_group_name_H-M   'P 1'
#
loop_
_entity.id
_entity.type
_entity.pdbx_description
1 polymer ?
#
loop_
_entity_poly.entity_id
_entity_poly.type
_entity_poly.pdbx_seq_one_letter_code
_entity_poly.pdbx_strand_id
1 'polypeptide(L)'
;MRKTLLASTALAFAVSGAVPAFAEFNDRTIRVSNGINADHPVGNGIEAMQSCLDEKSGGKLKLQAFWGGALGGDLQATQALRSGVQEAVVTSSSPLVGIEPALGVFDLPFLFGSADEAYQVLDGEFGEMMNQKLEAVGLVNLGYWENGFRNLSNSVRPVTKWEDFEGMKVRVMQNNIFLDTFQNLGANATPMAFGEVFSALETKTIDAQENPYVTIDTSKFFEV
;
A
#
# COMPACT_ATOMS: atom_id res chain seq x y z
N MET A 1 56.45 -54.09 5.49
CA MET A 1 56.15 -52.74 4.97
C MET A 1 54.74 -52.65 4.39
N ARG A 2 53.68 -53.05 5.13
CA ARG A 2 52.31 -53.10 4.58
C ARG A 2 51.20 -52.75 5.59
N LYS A 3 51.56 -52.24 6.78
CA LYS A 3 50.60 -51.91 7.85
C LYS A 3 50.61 -50.44 8.28
N THR A 4 51.43 -49.59 7.67
CA THR A 4 51.57 -48.17 8.03
C THR A 4 50.95 -47.19 7.02
N LEU A 5 50.33 -47.67 5.94
CA LEU A 5 49.73 -46.82 4.89
C LEU A 5 48.22 -46.61 5.01
N LEU A 6 47.56 -47.18 6.03
CA LEU A 6 46.10 -47.12 6.20
C LEU A 6 45.61 -46.06 7.21
N ALA A 7 46.52 -45.33 7.87
CA ALA A 7 46.16 -44.33 8.87
C ALA A 7 46.09 -42.89 8.33
N SER A 8 46.49 -42.65 7.07
CA SER A 8 46.64 -41.29 6.53
C SER A 8 45.44 -40.79 5.72
N THR A 9 44.51 -41.67 5.35
CA THR A 9 43.40 -41.33 4.44
C THR A 9 42.07 -41.06 5.15
N ALA A 10 42.00 -41.24 6.47
CA ALA A 10 40.78 -41.01 7.25
C ALA A 10 40.65 -39.57 7.80
N LEU A 11 41.69 -38.71 7.64
CA LEU A 11 41.68 -37.35 8.18
C LEU A 11 41.31 -36.26 7.15
N ALA A 12 41.00 -36.62 5.90
CA ALA A 12 40.63 -35.67 4.86
C ALA A 12 39.11 -35.44 4.71
N PHE A 13 38.28 -36.18 5.45
CA PHE A 13 36.81 -36.11 5.33
C PHE A 13 36.10 -35.45 6.52
N ALA A 14 36.84 -34.94 7.51
CA ALA A 14 36.26 -34.38 8.74
C ALA A 14 36.21 -32.84 8.80
N VAL A 15 36.56 -32.15 7.71
CA VAL A 15 36.44 -30.68 7.61
C VAL A 15 35.53 -30.28 6.44
N SER A 16 34.45 -31.01 6.23
CA SER A 16 33.22 -30.42 5.70
C SER A 16 32.52 -29.74 6.88
N GLY A 17 33.11 -28.64 7.36
CA GLY A 17 32.40 -27.71 8.22
C GLY A 17 31.09 -27.39 7.52
N ALA A 18 29.97 -27.59 8.22
CA ALA A 18 28.67 -27.17 7.76
C ALA A 18 28.72 -25.66 7.58
N VAL A 19 29.11 -25.21 6.38
CA VAL A 19 28.92 -23.83 5.95
C VAL A 19 27.40 -23.67 6.00
N PRO A 20 26.86 -22.73 6.80
CA PRO A 20 25.44 -22.48 6.78
C PRO A 20 25.05 -22.26 5.33
N ALA A 21 24.12 -23.08 4.83
CA ALA A 21 23.53 -22.89 3.52
C ALA A 21 22.77 -21.57 3.58
N PHE A 22 23.46 -20.46 3.31
CA PHE A 22 22.79 -19.21 2.98
C PHE A 22 21.93 -19.52 1.77
N ALA A 23 20.64 -19.19 1.86
CA ALA A 23 19.74 -19.30 0.73
C ALA A 23 20.39 -18.59 -0.47
N GLU A 24 20.67 -19.34 -1.54
CA GLU A 24 21.23 -18.75 -2.76
C GLU A 24 20.12 -17.97 -3.46
N PHE A 25 20.09 -16.66 -3.25
CA PHE A 25 19.18 -15.79 -3.99
C PHE A 25 19.65 -15.70 -5.45
N ASN A 26 18.69 -15.66 -6.39
CA ASN A 26 18.93 -15.31 -7.78
C ASN A 26 18.74 -13.80 -7.97
N ASP A 27 19.46 -13.21 -8.92
CA ASP A 27 19.23 -11.82 -9.32
C ASP A 27 17.79 -11.65 -9.81
N ARG A 28 17.04 -10.74 -9.18
CA ARG A 28 15.64 -10.47 -9.52
C ARG A 28 15.28 -9.01 -9.27
N THR A 29 14.64 -8.42 -10.27
CA THR A 29 13.93 -7.15 -10.12
C THR A 29 12.48 -7.40 -9.75
N ILE A 30 11.99 -6.66 -8.77
CA ILE A 30 10.62 -6.66 -8.26
C ILE A 30 10.04 -5.29 -8.62
N ARG A 31 9.09 -5.24 -9.55
CA ARG A 31 8.40 -4.00 -9.89
C ARG A 31 7.37 -3.72 -8.80
N VAL A 32 7.44 -2.53 -8.23
CA VAL A 32 6.50 -2.07 -7.19
C VAL A 32 5.80 -0.82 -7.70
N SER A 33 4.47 -0.84 -7.76
CA SER A 33 3.69 0.34 -8.14
C SER A 33 3.00 1.01 -6.95
N ASN A 34 2.79 2.32 -7.07
CA ASN A 34 1.91 3.09 -6.20
C ASN A 34 1.18 4.18 -7.02
N GLY A 35 -0.07 4.46 -6.66
CA GLY A 35 -0.90 5.49 -7.29
C GLY A 35 -0.49 6.94 -7.02
N ILE A 36 0.32 7.20 -5.98
CA ILE A 36 0.74 8.55 -5.58
C ILE A 36 2.14 8.90 -6.11
N ASN A 37 2.48 10.20 -6.05
CA ASN A 37 3.76 10.74 -6.52
C ASN A 37 4.94 10.26 -5.65
N ALA A 38 6.15 10.25 -6.26
CA ALA A 38 7.38 9.80 -5.60
C ALA A 38 7.76 10.61 -4.36
N ASP A 39 7.36 11.89 -4.30
CA ASP A 39 7.61 12.80 -3.18
C ASP A 39 6.84 12.42 -1.90
N HIS A 40 5.91 11.47 -1.98
CA HIS A 40 5.18 10.95 -0.82
C HIS A 40 6.08 10.08 0.06
N PRO A 41 5.89 10.03 1.40
CA PRO A 41 6.66 9.18 2.31
C PRO A 41 6.70 7.68 2.00
N VAL A 42 5.83 7.18 1.12
CA VAL A 42 5.92 5.81 0.61
C VAL A 42 7.24 5.59 -0.14
N GLY A 43 7.76 6.62 -0.83
CA GLY A 43 9.09 6.60 -1.44
C GLY A 43 10.18 6.23 -0.43
N ASN A 44 10.20 6.91 0.72
CA ASN A 44 11.15 6.64 1.80
C ASN A 44 11.03 5.20 2.33
N GLY A 45 9.79 4.70 2.45
CA GLY A 45 9.57 3.31 2.87
C GLY A 45 10.09 2.29 1.84
N ILE A 46 9.96 2.57 0.55
CA ILE A 46 10.50 1.72 -0.52
C ILE A 46 12.03 1.75 -0.53
N GLU A 47 12.65 2.90 -0.27
CA GLU A 47 14.11 3.01 -0.10
C GLU A 47 14.62 2.23 1.12
N ALA A 48 13.90 2.29 2.23
CA ALA A 48 14.21 1.49 3.42
C ALA A 48 14.05 -0.01 3.15
N MET A 49 12.99 -0.41 2.44
CA MET A 49 12.78 -1.79 2.02
C MET A 49 13.89 -2.27 1.07
N GLN A 50 14.33 -1.43 0.12
CA GLN A 50 15.46 -1.71 -0.76
C GLN A 50 16.75 -1.94 0.04
N SER A 51 17.02 -1.08 1.04
CA SER A 51 18.20 -1.21 1.91
C SER A 51 18.20 -2.53 2.68
N CYS A 52 17.04 -2.94 3.21
CA CYS A 52 16.88 -4.23 3.87
C CYS A 52 17.08 -5.42 2.91
N LEU A 53 16.58 -5.31 1.67
CA LEU A 53 16.78 -6.33 0.64
C LEU A 53 18.24 -6.45 0.24
N ASP A 54 18.95 -5.32 0.09
CA ASP A 54 20.37 -5.33 -0.25
C ASP A 54 21.20 -6.05 0.81
N GLU A 55 20.98 -5.73 2.09
CA GLU A 55 21.65 -6.39 3.21
C GLU A 55 21.36 -7.90 3.24
N LYS A 56 20.09 -8.28 3.12
CA LYS A 56 19.66 -9.68 3.29
C LYS A 56 19.92 -10.57 2.08
N SER A 57 19.90 -10.00 0.87
CA SER A 57 20.07 -10.75 -0.38
C SER A 57 21.48 -10.65 -0.98
N GLY A 58 22.37 -9.87 -0.36
CA GLY A 58 23.67 -9.54 -0.95
C GLY A 58 23.53 -8.73 -2.24
N GLY A 59 22.51 -7.87 -2.31
CA GLY A 59 22.21 -7.02 -3.47
C GLY A 59 21.53 -7.70 -4.65
N LYS A 60 21.11 -8.97 -4.53
CA LYS A 60 20.50 -9.73 -5.63
C LYS A 60 19.03 -9.42 -5.85
N LEU A 61 18.31 -8.92 -4.85
CA LEU A 61 16.92 -8.48 -4.97
C LEU A 61 16.85 -6.96 -5.08
N LYS A 62 16.27 -6.46 -6.19
CA LYS A 62 16.13 -5.03 -6.48
C LYS A 62 14.67 -4.65 -6.63
N LEU A 63 14.24 -3.57 -5.99
CA LEU A 63 12.96 -2.91 -6.17
C LEU A 63 13.09 -1.88 -7.29
N GLN A 64 12.14 -1.93 -8.23
CA GLN A 64 11.96 -0.90 -9.24
C GLN A 64 10.60 -0.25 -9.01
N ALA A 65 10.60 0.97 -8.48
CA ALA A 65 9.39 1.69 -8.14
C ALA A 65 8.78 2.42 -9.34
N PHE A 66 7.46 2.38 -9.46
CA PHE A 66 6.66 3.09 -10.45
C PHE A 66 5.60 3.93 -9.74
N TRP A 67 5.64 5.25 -9.95
CA TRP A 67 4.86 6.23 -9.20
C TRP A 67 3.74 6.85 -10.04
N GLY A 68 2.84 7.58 -9.38
CA GLY A 68 1.77 8.35 -10.03
C GLY A 68 0.79 7.49 -10.83
N GLY A 69 0.66 6.20 -10.47
CA GLY A 69 -0.19 5.27 -11.21
C GLY A 69 0.36 4.86 -12.58
N ALA A 70 1.67 4.93 -12.81
CA ALA A 70 2.29 4.56 -14.09
C ALA A 70 2.03 3.10 -14.52
N LEU A 71 1.74 2.20 -13.57
CA LEU A 71 1.31 0.82 -13.83
C LEU A 71 -0.19 0.59 -13.58
N GLY A 72 -0.98 1.66 -13.59
CA GLY A 72 -2.42 1.67 -13.27
C GLY A 72 -2.70 2.24 -11.88
N GLY A 73 -3.94 2.68 -11.66
CA GLY A 73 -4.42 3.07 -10.33
C GLY A 73 -4.59 1.86 -9.41
N ASP A 74 -4.79 2.11 -8.11
CA ASP A 74 -4.90 1.12 -7.02
C ASP A 74 -5.56 -0.21 -7.40
N LEU A 75 -6.80 -0.16 -7.90
CA LEU A 75 -7.54 -1.37 -8.30
C LEU A 75 -6.89 -2.07 -9.50
N GLN A 76 -6.50 -1.33 -10.54
CA GLN A 76 -5.91 -1.87 -11.77
C GLN A 76 -4.55 -2.52 -11.49
N ALA A 77 -3.69 -1.84 -10.72
CA ALA A 77 -2.39 -2.35 -10.29
C ALA A 77 -2.55 -3.62 -9.44
N THR A 78 -3.55 -3.66 -8.56
CA THR A 78 -3.83 -4.86 -7.76
C THR A 78 -4.32 -6.03 -8.62
N GLN A 79 -5.13 -5.80 -9.64
CA GLN A 79 -5.50 -6.86 -10.59
C GLN A 79 -4.29 -7.32 -11.44
N ALA A 80 -3.40 -6.41 -11.82
CA ALA A 80 -2.15 -6.74 -12.50
C ALA A 80 -1.23 -7.60 -11.61
N LEU A 81 -1.17 -7.32 -10.30
CA LEU A 81 -0.48 -8.18 -9.33
C LEU A 81 -1.10 -9.58 -9.27
N ARG A 82 -2.43 -9.66 -9.11
CA ARG A 82 -3.16 -10.95 -9.00
C ARG A 82 -3.03 -11.83 -10.25
N SER A 83 -2.85 -11.21 -11.42
CA SER A 83 -2.61 -11.91 -12.68
C SER A 83 -1.15 -12.25 -12.96
N GLY A 84 -0.22 -11.81 -12.09
CA GLY A 84 1.22 -12.03 -12.25
C GLY A 84 1.90 -11.12 -13.26
N VAL A 85 1.23 -10.06 -13.72
CA VAL A 85 1.79 -9.07 -14.66
C VAL A 85 2.81 -8.15 -13.97
N GLN A 86 2.70 -7.93 -12.65
CA GLN A 86 3.68 -7.21 -11.82
C GLN A 86 3.89 -7.92 -10.48
N GLU A 87 5.01 -7.64 -9.80
CA GLU A 87 5.42 -8.39 -8.61
C GLU A 87 4.90 -7.82 -7.28
N ALA A 88 4.66 -6.51 -7.19
CA ALA A 88 4.15 -5.88 -5.98
C ALA A 88 3.38 -4.57 -6.27
N VAL A 89 2.51 -4.21 -5.33
CA VAL A 89 1.80 -2.93 -5.29
C VAL A 89 1.74 -2.44 -3.84
N VAL A 90 1.94 -1.14 -3.62
CA VAL A 90 1.60 -0.47 -2.36
C VAL A 90 0.39 0.41 -2.66
N THR A 91 -0.74 0.15 -1.99
CA THR A 91 -2.03 0.72 -2.38
C THR A 91 -2.94 0.93 -1.16
N SER A 92 -3.96 1.77 -1.31
CA SER A 92 -5.03 1.90 -0.31
C SER A 92 -5.89 0.63 -0.27
N SER A 93 -6.41 0.27 0.90
CA SER A 93 -7.36 -0.84 1.05
C SER A 93 -8.71 -0.55 0.41
N SER A 94 -9.14 0.71 0.36
CA SER A 94 -10.51 1.08 0.01
C SER A 94 -10.90 0.75 -1.43
N PRO A 95 -10.07 0.98 -2.47
CA PRO A 95 -10.38 0.53 -3.83
C PRO A 95 -10.46 -1.00 -3.98
N LEU A 96 -9.98 -1.76 -3.00
CA LEU A 96 -9.98 -3.23 -3.03
C LEU A 96 -11.22 -3.85 -2.37
N VAL A 97 -12.16 -3.05 -1.85
CA VAL A 97 -13.41 -3.54 -1.23
C VAL A 97 -14.23 -4.41 -2.19
N GLY A 98 -14.16 -4.14 -3.50
CA GLY A 98 -14.80 -4.99 -4.51
C GLY A 98 -14.12 -6.36 -4.73
N ILE A 99 -12.88 -6.53 -4.24
CA ILE A 99 -12.13 -7.79 -4.27
C ILE A 99 -12.32 -8.54 -2.94
N GLU A 100 -12.13 -7.86 -1.82
CA GLU A 100 -12.33 -8.39 -0.46
C GLU A 100 -13.19 -7.40 0.35
N PRO A 101 -14.51 -7.67 0.49
CA PRO A 101 -15.44 -6.77 1.17
C PRO A 101 -15.07 -6.45 2.62
N ALA A 102 -14.37 -7.34 3.33
CA ALA A 102 -13.98 -7.09 4.72
C ALA A 102 -13.03 -5.90 4.88
N LEU A 103 -12.30 -5.50 3.82
CA LEU A 103 -11.43 -4.33 3.85
C LEU A 103 -12.20 -3.03 4.09
N GLY A 104 -13.51 -3.02 3.82
CA GLY A 104 -14.36 -1.85 4.04
C GLY A 104 -14.46 -1.48 5.52
N VAL A 105 -14.11 -2.37 6.44
CA VAL A 105 -14.05 -2.04 7.88
C VAL A 105 -13.17 -0.81 8.14
N PHE A 106 -12.06 -0.66 7.41
CA PHE A 106 -11.13 0.47 7.57
C PHE A 106 -11.68 1.81 7.04
N ASP A 107 -12.76 1.76 6.25
CA ASP A 107 -13.38 2.95 5.66
C ASP A 107 -14.49 3.53 6.56
N LEU A 108 -14.79 2.89 7.70
CA LEU A 108 -15.79 3.39 8.65
C LEU A 108 -15.32 4.72 9.28
N PRO A 109 -16.17 5.77 9.24
CA PRO A 109 -15.79 7.07 9.78
C PRO A 109 -15.59 6.99 11.30
N PHE A 110 -14.51 7.62 11.78
CA PHE A 110 -14.14 7.70 13.19
C PHE A 110 -13.90 6.34 13.88
N LEU A 111 -13.54 5.29 13.11
CA LEU A 111 -13.25 3.97 13.67
C LEU A 111 -12.06 3.98 14.65
N PHE A 112 -10.97 4.68 14.30
CA PHE A 112 -9.77 4.80 15.12
C PHE A 112 -9.68 6.18 15.75
N GLY A 113 -9.32 6.24 17.04
CA GLY A 113 -9.08 7.48 17.77
C GLY A 113 -7.66 8.02 17.61
N SER A 114 -6.70 7.19 17.20
CA SER A 114 -5.30 7.60 16.98
C SER A 114 -4.56 6.68 16.01
N ALA A 115 -3.41 7.13 15.52
CA ALA A 115 -2.54 6.31 14.67
C ALA A 115 -1.97 5.12 15.46
N ASP A 116 -1.58 5.33 16.72
CA ASP A 116 -1.08 4.26 17.60
C ASP A 116 -2.11 3.14 17.80
N GLU A 117 -3.39 3.50 17.96
CA GLU A 117 -4.47 2.51 18.03
C GLU A 117 -4.60 1.73 16.71
N ALA A 118 -4.56 2.42 15.57
CA ALA A 118 -4.61 1.78 14.26
C ALA A 118 -3.43 0.81 14.07
N TYR A 119 -2.21 1.19 14.46
CA TYR A 119 -1.04 0.31 14.39
C TYR A 119 -1.22 -0.92 15.26
N GLN A 120 -1.64 -0.78 16.52
CA GLN A 120 -1.84 -1.92 17.42
C GLN A 120 -2.87 -2.92 16.89
N VAL A 121 -3.93 -2.42 16.23
CA VAL A 121 -4.95 -3.28 15.63
C VAL A 121 -4.42 -3.97 14.36
N LEU A 122 -3.72 -3.23 13.49
CA LEU A 122 -3.21 -3.74 12.21
C LEU A 122 -1.98 -4.66 12.37
N ASP A 123 -1.16 -4.45 13.39
CA ASP A 123 -0.01 -5.30 13.71
C ASP A 123 -0.38 -6.48 14.63
N GLY A 124 -1.63 -6.52 15.09
CA GLY A 124 -2.16 -7.53 16.00
C GLY A 124 -2.97 -8.64 15.33
N GLU A 125 -3.73 -9.37 16.15
CA GLU A 125 -4.56 -10.51 15.69
C GLU A 125 -5.59 -10.12 14.62
N PHE A 126 -6.09 -8.88 14.66
CA PHE A 126 -7.04 -8.40 13.65
C PHE A 126 -6.36 -8.24 12.28
N GLY A 127 -5.16 -7.66 12.23
CA GLY A 127 -4.36 -7.59 11.01
C GLY A 127 -4.07 -8.97 10.42
N GLU A 128 -3.69 -9.94 11.25
CA GLU A 128 -3.46 -11.31 10.77
C GLU A 128 -4.72 -11.98 10.22
N MET A 129 -5.87 -11.73 10.85
CA MET A 129 -7.15 -12.19 10.32
C MET A 129 -7.47 -11.55 8.95
N MET A 130 -7.10 -10.28 8.75
CA MET A 130 -7.24 -9.61 7.46
C MET A 130 -6.23 -10.10 6.42
N ASN A 131 -5.00 -10.44 6.81
CA ASN A 131 -4.01 -11.07 5.94
C ASN A 131 -4.51 -12.41 5.38
N GLN A 132 -5.15 -13.24 6.20
CA GLN A 132 -5.75 -14.51 5.76
C GLN A 132 -6.86 -14.31 4.72
N LYS A 133 -7.65 -13.24 4.84
CA LYS A 133 -8.68 -12.90 3.86
C LYS A 133 -8.08 -12.44 2.53
N LEU A 134 -7.05 -11.61 2.58
CA LEU A 134 -6.29 -11.19 1.41
C LEU A 134 -5.66 -12.40 0.70
N GLU A 135 -5.08 -13.34 1.45
CA GLU A 135 -4.50 -14.56 0.88
C GLU A 135 -5.55 -15.40 0.14
N ALA A 136 -6.76 -15.53 0.70
CA ALA A 136 -7.86 -16.24 0.08
C ALA A 136 -8.30 -15.67 -1.28
N VAL A 137 -8.01 -14.39 -1.55
CA VAL A 137 -8.28 -13.73 -2.84
C VAL A 137 -7.02 -13.58 -3.73
N GLY A 138 -5.93 -14.26 -3.37
CA GLY A 138 -4.68 -14.32 -4.13
C GLY A 138 -3.76 -13.12 -3.91
N LEU A 139 -3.84 -12.48 -2.73
CA LEU A 139 -3.00 -11.36 -2.35
C LEU A 139 -2.22 -11.68 -1.07
N VAL A 140 -0.89 -11.66 -1.14
CA VAL A 140 -0.04 -11.78 0.04
C VAL A 140 0.29 -10.39 0.55
N ASN A 141 -0.24 -10.02 1.71
CA ASN A 141 0.12 -8.76 2.36
C ASN A 141 1.50 -8.88 3.02
N LEU A 142 2.40 -7.94 2.73
CA LEU A 142 3.75 -7.92 3.30
C LEU A 142 3.86 -7.01 4.52
N GLY A 143 2.88 -6.13 4.73
CA GLY A 143 2.84 -5.23 5.87
C GLY A 143 1.84 -4.10 5.65
N TYR A 144 1.34 -3.54 6.75
CA TYR A 144 0.50 -2.36 6.72
C TYR A 144 1.34 -1.09 6.69
N TRP A 145 0.93 -0.16 5.84
CA TRP A 145 1.58 1.15 5.69
C TRP A 145 0.59 2.22 6.08
N GLU A 146 1.07 3.27 6.74
CA GLU A 146 0.23 4.40 7.04
C GLU A 146 0.15 5.35 5.83
N ASN A 147 -1.09 5.71 5.49
CA ASN A 147 -1.37 6.88 4.65
C ASN A 147 -1.72 8.11 5.51
N GLY A 148 -2.52 7.90 6.56
CA GLY A 148 -2.88 8.89 7.59
C GLY A 148 -4.39 9.12 7.71
N PHE A 149 -4.79 9.94 8.69
CA PHE A 149 -6.19 10.35 8.85
C PHE A 149 -6.62 11.32 7.74
N ARG A 150 -7.82 11.08 7.20
CA ARG A 150 -8.32 11.77 6.01
C ARG A 150 -9.04 13.06 6.39
N ASN A 151 -8.79 14.13 5.63
CA ASN A 151 -9.34 15.47 5.83
C ASN A 151 -10.02 15.92 4.55
N LEU A 152 -11.18 16.56 4.69
CA LEU A 152 -11.89 17.18 3.57
C LEU A 152 -11.20 18.49 3.14
N SER A 153 -11.00 18.69 1.85
CA SER A 153 -10.75 19.99 1.25
C SER A 153 -11.76 20.28 0.14
N ASN A 154 -12.07 21.56 -0.10
CA ASN A 154 -12.99 21.96 -1.14
C ASN A 154 -12.75 23.42 -1.60
N SER A 155 -13.25 23.77 -2.78
CA SER A 155 -13.11 25.11 -3.39
C SER A 155 -14.36 25.99 -3.26
N VAL A 156 -15.35 25.58 -2.45
CA VAL A 156 -16.67 26.24 -2.36
C VAL A 156 -16.79 27.06 -1.07
N ARG A 157 -16.58 26.45 0.09
CA ARG A 157 -16.82 27.06 1.42
C ARG A 157 -16.10 26.32 2.55
N PRO A 158 -15.80 26.98 3.68
CA PRO A 158 -15.43 26.28 4.91
C PRO A 158 -16.52 25.30 5.34
N VAL A 159 -16.13 24.14 5.86
CA VAL A 159 -17.03 23.12 6.41
C VAL A 159 -16.80 23.04 7.91
N THR A 160 -17.77 23.51 8.68
CA THR A 160 -17.69 23.62 10.16
C THR A 160 -18.85 22.92 10.87
N LYS A 161 -19.88 22.53 10.14
CA LYS A 161 -21.06 21.82 10.61
C LYS A 161 -21.64 20.94 9.51
N TRP A 162 -22.59 20.08 9.86
CA TRP A 162 -23.18 19.08 8.98
C TRP A 162 -23.79 19.68 7.71
N GLU A 163 -24.53 20.78 7.85
CA GLU A 163 -25.25 21.42 6.74
C GLU A 163 -24.30 22.01 5.69
N ASP A 164 -23.02 22.21 6.02
CA ASP A 164 -22.04 22.74 5.08
C ASP A 164 -21.66 21.71 3.99
N PHE A 165 -22.05 20.44 4.13
CA PHE A 165 -21.88 19.42 3.08
C PHE A 165 -22.95 19.46 1.98
N GLU A 166 -24.09 20.09 2.25
CA GLU A 166 -25.28 20.04 1.38
C GLU A 166 -24.96 20.42 -0.08
N GLY A 167 -25.24 19.50 -1.00
CA GLY A 167 -25.06 19.66 -2.44
C GLY A 167 -23.61 19.69 -2.93
N MET A 168 -22.61 19.60 -2.05
CA MET A 168 -21.18 19.62 -2.40
C MET A 168 -20.82 18.38 -3.23
N LYS A 169 -20.14 18.54 -4.37
CA LYS A 169 -19.68 17.42 -5.19
C LYS A 169 -18.37 16.88 -4.64
N VAL A 170 -18.43 15.80 -3.87
CA VAL A 170 -17.27 15.23 -3.19
C VAL A 170 -16.77 14.02 -3.96
N ARG A 171 -15.51 14.04 -4.39
CA ARG A 171 -14.84 12.82 -4.83
C ARG A 171 -14.52 11.94 -3.64
N VAL A 172 -14.82 10.65 -3.77
CA VAL A 172 -14.43 9.61 -2.83
C VAL A 172 -13.64 8.50 -3.52
N MET A 173 -12.91 7.68 -2.75
CA MET A 173 -12.35 6.43 -3.27
C MET A 173 -13.46 5.43 -3.66
N GLN A 174 -13.10 4.43 -4.46
CA GLN A 174 -14.04 3.50 -5.08
C GLN A 174 -14.56 2.44 -4.10
N ASN A 175 -15.36 2.85 -3.11
CA ASN A 175 -16.09 1.95 -2.22
C ASN A 175 -17.44 2.55 -1.78
N ASN A 176 -18.38 1.68 -1.40
CA ASN A 176 -19.73 2.11 -1.01
C ASN A 176 -19.78 2.82 0.34
N ILE A 177 -18.85 2.53 1.27
CA ILE A 177 -18.88 3.12 2.61
C ILE A 177 -18.63 4.62 2.55
N PHE A 178 -17.68 5.08 1.73
CA PHE A 178 -17.48 6.52 1.53
C PHE A 178 -18.62 7.16 0.74
N LEU A 179 -19.17 6.46 -0.26
CA LEU A 179 -20.35 6.96 -0.97
C LEU A 179 -21.50 7.21 0.01
N ASP A 180 -21.83 6.21 0.81
CA ASP A 180 -22.90 6.28 1.81
C ASP A 180 -22.58 7.34 2.87
N THR A 181 -21.34 7.43 3.33
CA THR A 181 -20.93 8.43 4.33
C THR A 181 -21.20 9.85 3.84
N PHE A 182 -20.72 10.21 2.65
CA PHE A 182 -20.89 11.58 2.13
C PHE A 182 -22.30 11.86 1.63
N GLN A 183 -23.03 10.86 1.13
CA GLN A 183 -24.44 11.01 0.79
C GLN A 183 -25.30 11.26 2.03
N ASN A 184 -25.04 10.55 3.14
CA ASN A 184 -25.72 10.80 4.41
C ASN A 184 -25.38 12.18 4.99
N LEU A 185 -24.20 12.71 4.69
CA LEU A 185 -23.82 14.10 4.99
C LEU A 185 -24.54 15.14 4.12
N GLY A 186 -25.31 14.74 3.10
CA GLY A 186 -25.99 15.65 2.17
C GLY A 186 -25.14 16.06 0.96
N ALA A 187 -23.94 15.48 0.80
CA ALA A 187 -23.07 15.73 -0.34
C ALA A 187 -23.39 14.81 -1.54
N ASN A 188 -23.05 15.28 -2.73
CA ASN A 188 -23.11 14.52 -3.98
C ASN A 188 -21.79 13.76 -4.17
N ALA A 189 -21.69 12.56 -3.60
CA ALA A 189 -20.46 11.77 -3.65
C ALA A 189 -20.27 11.06 -5.01
N THR A 190 -19.07 11.16 -5.60
CA THR A 190 -18.69 10.47 -6.85
C THR A 190 -17.43 9.64 -6.66
N PRO A 191 -17.44 8.33 -6.95
CA PRO A 191 -16.25 7.50 -6.83
C PRO A 191 -15.32 7.74 -8.04
N MET A 192 -14.03 7.92 -7.79
CA MET A 192 -13.06 8.24 -8.85
C MET A 192 -11.67 7.71 -8.52
N ALA A 193 -10.92 7.25 -9.54
CA ALA A 193 -9.52 6.86 -9.38
C ALA A 193 -8.65 8.06 -8.99
N PHE A 194 -7.58 7.83 -8.22
CA PHE A 194 -6.78 8.92 -7.66
C PHE A 194 -6.14 9.83 -8.73
N GLY A 195 -5.65 9.26 -9.82
CA GLY A 195 -4.99 10.00 -10.90
C GLY A 195 -5.90 11.01 -11.64
N GLU A 196 -7.22 10.90 -11.49
CA GLU A 196 -8.19 11.80 -12.13
C GLU A 196 -8.55 13.01 -11.24
N VAL A 197 -8.20 12.98 -9.96
CA VAL A 197 -8.71 13.91 -8.94
C VAL A 197 -8.24 15.34 -9.17
N PHE A 198 -6.95 15.55 -9.45
CA PHE A 198 -6.41 16.90 -9.65
C PHE A 198 -7.14 17.62 -10.79
N SER A 199 -7.22 16.99 -11.96
CA SER A 199 -7.91 17.56 -13.12
C SER A 199 -9.41 17.75 -12.86
N ALA A 200 -10.05 16.86 -12.09
CA ALA A 200 -11.46 17.00 -11.76
C ALA A 200 -11.73 18.20 -10.83
N LEU A 201 -10.82 18.49 -9.88
CA LEU A 201 -10.85 19.69 -9.04
C LEU A 201 -10.58 20.95 -9.87
N GLU A 202 -9.50 20.95 -10.67
CA GLU A 202 -9.09 22.07 -11.52
C GLU A 202 -10.21 22.51 -12.48
N THR A 203 -10.88 21.53 -13.10
CA THR A 203 -12.01 21.77 -14.01
C THR A 203 -13.33 22.03 -13.30
N LYS A 204 -13.38 21.94 -11.96
CA LYS A 204 -14.58 22.07 -11.12
C LYS A 204 -15.69 21.07 -11.49
N THR A 205 -15.28 19.90 -12.00
CA THR A 205 -16.19 18.76 -12.18
C THR A 205 -16.63 18.23 -10.81
N ILE A 206 -15.70 18.26 -9.84
CA ILE A 206 -15.95 18.06 -8.41
C ILE A 206 -15.55 19.32 -7.65
N ASP A 207 -16.17 19.52 -6.49
CA ASP A 207 -15.92 20.66 -5.61
C ASP A 207 -14.90 20.33 -4.53
N ALA A 208 -14.82 19.06 -4.15
CA ALA A 208 -14.16 18.60 -2.95
C ALA A 208 -13.56 17.22 -3.10
N GLN A 209 -12.60 16.93 -2.24
CA GLN A 209 -12.03 15.60 -2.03
C GLN A 209 -11.68 15.43 -0.55
N GLU A 210 -11.36 14.21 -0.16
CA GLU A 210 -10.86 13.91 1.17
C GLU A 210 -9.59 13.06 1.07
N ASN A 211 -8.56 13.39 1.85
CA ASN A 211 -7.29 12.65 1.89
C ASN A 211 -6.45 13.06 3.12
N PRO A 212 -5.41 12.29 3.47
CA PRO A 212 -4.42 12.73 4.45
C PRO A 212 -3.72 14.01 4.02
N TYR A 213 -3.28 14.81 4.99
CA TYR A 213 -2.59 16.08 4.73
C TYR A 213 -1.40 15.91 3.79
N VAL A 214 -0.59 14.87 3.99
CA VAL A 214 0.58 14.57 3.16
C VAL A 214 0.20 14.31 1.71
N THR A 215 -0.90 13.62 1.45
CA THR A 215 -1.39 13.37 0.10
C THR A 215 -1.89 14.66 -0.55
N ILE A 216 -2.61 15.50 0.20
CA ILE A 216 -3.07 16.83 -0.26
C ILE A 216 -1.88 17.70 -0.70
N ASP A 217 -0.82 17.74 0.10
CA ASP A 217 0.38 18.54 -0.17
C ASP A 217 1.20 17.99 -1.36
N THR A 218 1.49 16.69 -1.37
CA THR A 218 2.31 16.05 -2.41
C THR A 218 1.60 15.93 -3.75
N SER A 219 0.27 15.99 -3.75
CA SER A 219 -0.55 16.00 -4.98
C SER A 219 -1.05 17.39 -5.37
N LYS A 220 -0.60 18.44 -4.65
CA LYS A 220 -0.91 19.84 -4.94
C LYS A 220 -2.40 20.18 -4.97
N PHE A 221 -3.22 19.42 -4.24
CA PHE A 221 -4.68 19.69 -4.17
C PHE A 221 -5.01 21.01 -3.48
N PHE A 222 -4.06 21.65 -2.81
CA PHE A 222 -4.25 23.00 -2.24
C PHE A 222 -4.18 24.11 -3.30
N GLU A 223 -3.76 23.81 -4.54
CA GLU A 223 -3.68 24.78 -5.64
C GLU A 223 -5.00 24.91 -6.43
N VAL A 224 -5.95 23.99 -6.21
CA VAL A 224 -7.18 23.82 -7.01
C VAL A 224 -8.46 23.79 -6.16
#